data_AF-A0A952VLM1-F1
#
_entry.id   AF-A0A952VLM1-F1
#
_cell.length_a   1.000
_cell.length_b   1.000
_cell.length_c   1.000
_cell.angle_alpha   90.00
_cell.angle_beta   90.00
_cell.angle_gamma   90.00
#
_symmetry.space_group_name_H-M   'P 1'
#
loop_
_entity.id
_entity.type
_entity.pdbx_description
1 polymer ?
#
loop_
_entity_poly.entity_id
_entity_poly.type
_entity_poly.pdbx_seq_one_letter_code
_entity_poly.pdbx_strand_id
1 'polypeptide(L)'
;MPDTLKMLSLFLSDPIVDRKLFPLVGEETADANSAVDIRQKTSTARPRFLFINSANQNPVNFFHRGGHLVLRFWEEFVASGRDGLLIMRCAKPRDSDLREYGVDVPWAQAEIGRSIIWDQGYLAGHEMHALMESAHFFLLPSVSLHSASIMEAMRVGAIPVVSDTVGISAYIRDEEHGIVLHGMQKEVWQKDEQTGVLFDQYRRRPDLDEWLVDQMVRRTFALLEDQVAYRHMQSRAVAQARRQFSGQRFAEHFWISVLDLYAEFNGISASAKAVPDPLRPLLRDCTIQSGEWARIFESPTQPMLRIKTGYGTVWELGGMLIHAYGSPCVRLKDWSVLAQYCTAEAPPMTFARTLEELGGKYLHSLQGHSEQAGRRLVRWASTVLRPFPLVYKYAASMLALYRRYIGGARFSRLRVEPEIELVRQGVGGYNIIRHRDRFYAILQREGEFSPEKAEIGGYSSYYYGRSIEEIIRSITMANSTSETVLNSDDSESTAVVIKKFYGFTIVRQGKTFHAHREKAFARPKRDLSSFSAASLEEVQQCILSLLGAESGRHRSLGDAADPVDMSRGGTH
;
A
#
# COMPACT_ATOMS: atom_id res chain seq x y z
N MET A 1 25.77 18.67 10.17
CA MET A 1 26.50 17.61 10.90
C MET A 1 27.37 18.16 12.04
N PRO A 2 28.09 19.29 11.88
CA PRO A 2 28.86 19.88 12.99
C PRO A 2 27.97 20.26 14.18
N ASP A 3 26.78 20.82 13.91
CA ASP A 3 25.93 21.39 14.96
C ASP A 3 25.33 20.34 15.88
N THR A 4 24.83 19.22 15.34
CA THR A 4 24.25 18.13 16.15
C THR A 4 25.31 17.41 16.99
N LEU A 5 26.48 17.12 16.42
CA LEU A 5 27.56 16.49 17.18
C LEU A 5 28.13 17.42 18.24
N LYS A 6 28.29 18.71 17.93
CA LYS A 6 28.67 19.74 18.90
C LYS A 6 27.63 19.89 20.02
N MET A 7 26.34 19.75 19.70
CA MET A 7 25.28 19.77 20.71
C MET A 7 25.27 18.53 21.58
N LEU A 8 25.43 17.33 21.01
CA LEU A 8 25.58 16.11 21.80
C LEU A 8 26.80 16.16 22.72
N SER A 9 27.92 16.69 22.21
CA SER A 9 29.13 16.92 23.00
C SER A 9 28.91 17.89 24.15
N LEU A 10 28.27 19.05 23.89
CA LEU A 10 27.93 20.01 24.93
C LEU A 10 26.94 19.44 25.95
N PHE A 11 25.90 18.75 25.50
CA PHE A 11 24.85 18.20 26.37
C PHE A 11 25.38 17.10 27.29
N LEU A 12 26.16 16.16 26.74
CA LEU A 12 26.70 15.05 27.51
C LEU A 12 27.91 15.47 28.34
N SER A 13 28.65 16.50 27.89
CA SER A 13 29.83 17.06 28.57
C SER A 13 30.81 15.98 29.04
N ASP A 14 30.92 14.90 28.29
CA ASP A 14 31.71 13.72 28.64
C ASP A 14 32.77 13.46 27.55
N PRO A 15 34.07 13.62 27.87
CA PRO A 15 35.15 13.41 26.91
C PRO A 15 35.28 11.96 26.42
N ILE A 16 34.72 10.99 27.15
CA ILE A 16 34.65 9.57 26.72
C ILE A 16 33.57 9.41 25.65
N VAL A 17 32.44 10.10 25.79
CA VAL A 17 31.38 10.06 24.79
C VAL A 17 31.78 10.85 23.55
N ASP A 18 32.45 11.98 23.70
CA ASP A 18 32.93 12.80 22.58
C ASP A 18 33.87 12.03 21.65
N ARG A 19 34.74 11.17 22.22
CA ARG A 19 35.61 10.28 21.43
C ARG A 19 34.84 9.24 20.60
N LYS A 20 33.55 9.03 20.89
CA LYS A 20 32.68 8.05 20.23
C LYS A 20 31.63 8.70 19.33
N LEU A 21 31.63 10.02 19.20
CA LEU A 21 30.74 10.75 18.30
C LEU A 21 31.31 10.78 16.89
N PHE A 22 30.69 10.06 15.97
CA PHE A 22 31.11 9.99 14.57
C PHE A 22 30.00 10.55 13.65
N PRO A 23 30.34 11.42 12.68
CA PRO A 23 29.39 11.82 11.65
C PRO A 23 29.19 10.66 10.66
N LEU A 24 28.00 10.07 10.64
CA LEU A 24 27.61 9.09 9.63
C LEU A 24 26.31 9.55 8.98
N VAL A 25 26.36 9.82 7.67
CA VAL A 25 25.18 10.09 6.83
C VAL A 25 25.13 8.99 5.78
N GLY A 26 24.03 8.25 5.72
CA GLY A 26 23.83 7.18 4.76
C GLY A 26 22.39 7.10 4.32
N GLU A 27 22.20 6.73 3.06
CA GLU A 27 20.90 6.43 2.46
C GLU A 27 21.03 5.16 1.65
N GLU A 28 20.01 4.31 1.63
CA GLU A 28 20.04 3.12 0.80
C GLU A 28 20.12 3.45 -0.70
N THR A 29 21.00 2.75 -1.40
CA THR A 29 21.13 2.88 -2.85
C THR A 29 20.79 1.55 -3.50
N ALA A 30 19.85 1.58 -4.45
CA ALA A 30 19.94 0.72 -5.62
C ALA A 30 21.26 1.03 -6.35
N ASP A 31 22.01 -0.03 -6.64
CA ASP A 31 23.39 -0.14 -7.14
C ASP A 31 24.07 1.14 -7.68
N ALA A 32 25.26 1.41 -7.15
CA ALA A 32 26.21 2.44 -7.64
C ALA A 32 26.68 2.22 -9.10
N ASN A 33 26.31 1.09 -9.72
CA ASN A 33 26.68 0.73 -11.08
C ASN A 33 25.61 1.01 -12.13
N SER A 34 24.39 1.39 -11.75
CA SER A 34 23.53 2.05 -12.74
C SER A 34 24.06 3.47 -12.88
N ALA A 35 24.86 3.71 -13.91
CA ALA A 35 24.98 5.04 -14.46
C ALA A 35 23.55 5.52 -14.72
N VAL A 36 22.98 6.26 -13.78
CA VAL A 36 21.82 7.10 -14.09
C VAL A 36 22.42 8.12 -15.02
N ASP A 37 22.46 7.80 -16.30
CA ASP A 37 22.47 8.83 -17.32
C ASP A 37 21.39 9.79 -16.86
N ILE A 38 21.77 11.03 -16.57
CA ILE A 38 20.80 12.06 -16.22
C ILE A 38 19.89 12.08 -17.43
N ARG A 39 18.73 11.41 -17.34
CA ARG A 39 17.76 11.40 -18.42
C ARG A 39 17.52 12.87 -18.68
N GLN A 40 17.71 13.28 -19.93
CA GLN A 40 17.54 14.68 -20.31
C GLN A 40 16.16 15.10 -19.81
N LYS A 41 16.15 15.95 -18.78
CA LYS A 41 14.89 16.49 -18.29
C LYS A 41 14.26 17.25 -19.44
N THR A 42 12.94 17.30 -19.41
CA THR A 42 12.16 18.14 -20.34
C THR A 42 12.67 19.58 -20.30
N SER A 43 12.38 20.36 -21.34
CA SER A 43 12.81 21.77 -21.38
C SER A 43 12.31 22.55 -20.15
N THR A 44 13.19 23.41 -19.60
CA THR A 44 12.84 24.36 -18.54
C THR A 44 11.88 25.47 -19.01
N ALA A 45 11.51 25.48 -20.30
CA ALA A 45 10.47 26.37 -20.83
C ALA A 45 9.09 26.10 -20.21
N ARG A 46 8.83 24.86 -19.80
CA ARG A 46 7.63 24.48 -19.03
C ARG A 46 8.06 23.63 -17.82
N PRO A 47 8.60 24.27 -16.77
CA PRO A 47 9.18 23.57 -15.63
C PRO A 47 8.11 22.80 -14.84
N ARG A 48 8.58 21.75 -14.18
CA ARG A 48 7.79 20.86 -13.31
C ARG A 48 8.25 21.03 -11.88
N PHE A 49 7.31 21.35 -11.01
CA PHE A 49 7.52 21.51 -9.58
C PHE A 49 6.82 20.37 -8.85
N LEU A 50 7.48 19.80 -7.84
CA LEU A 50 6.94 18.69 -7.08
C LEU A 50 6.95 19.04 -5.60
N PHE A 51 5.79 18.88 -4.96
CA PHE A 51 5.63 18.94 -3.52
C PHE A 51 5.10 17.58 -3.03
N ILE A 52 5.77 16.98 -2.04
CA ILE A 52 5.36 15.71 -1.45
C ILE A 52 5.19 15.85 0.06
N ASN A 53 4.01 15.42 0.53
CA ASN A 53 3.76 15.17 1.94
C ASN A 53 3.62 13.65 2.18
N SER A 54 4.24 13.16 3.24
CA SER A 54 4.35 11.72 3.58
C SER A 54 3.01 10.99 3.63
N ALA A 55 3.05 9.66 3.50
CA ALA A 55 1.90 8.74 3.52
C ALA A 55 1.01 8.80 4.77
N ASN A 56 1.39 9.54 5.82
CA ASN A 56 0.50 9.84 6.93
C ASN A 56 -0.52 10.89 6.46
N GLN A 57 -1.76 10.47 6.18
CA GLN A 57 -2.88 11.27 5.64
C GLN A 57 -3.38 12.37 6.60
N ASN A 58 -2.51 12.94 7.44
CA ASN A 58 -2.84 14.04 8.33
C ASN A 58 -2.73 15.38 7.56
N PRO A 59 -3.85 16.12 7.39
CA PRO A 59 -3.85 17.42 6.72
C PRO A 59 -2.96 18.46 7.40
N VAL A 60 -2.70 18.35 8.71
CA VAL A 60 -1.81 19.29 9.44
C VAL A 60 -0.38 19.24 8.90
N ASN A 61 0.07 18.06 8.47
CA ASN A 61 1.42 17.91 7.90
C ASN A 61 1.59 18.71 6.60
N PHE A 62 0.49 19.04 5.90
CA PHE A 62 0.55 19.89 4.71
C PHE A 62 1.12 21.26 5.06
N PHE A 63 0.67 21.85 6.16
CA PHE A 63 1.11 23.17 6.61
C PHE A 63 2.53 23.12 7.18
N HIS A 64 2.86 22.10 7.96
CA HIS A 64 4.21 21.92 8.50
C HIS A 64 5.27 21.71 7.42
N ARG A 65 4.90 21.08 6.30
CA ARG A 65 5.80 20.93 5.14
C ARG A 65 5.82 22.14 4.21
N GLY A 66 5.02 23.16 4.51
CA GLY A 66 4.95 24.40 3.74
C GLY A 66 4.15 24.31 2.45
N GLY A 67 3.18 23.38 2.35
CA GLY A 67 2.32 23.27 1.16
C GLY A 67 1.51 24.54 0.86
N HIS A 68 1.16 25.33 1.88
CA HIS A 68 0.54 26.63 1.72
C HIS A 68 1.48 27.65 1.08
N LEU A 69 2.76 27.68 1.47
CA LEU A 69 3.79 28.52 0.85
C LEU A 69 3.99 28.13 -0.63
N VAL A 70 3.94 26.84 -0.94
CA VAL A 70 4.03 26.34 -2.32
C VAL A 70 2.87 26.81 -3.19
N LEU A 71 1.63 26.79 -2.67
CA LEU A 71 0.47 27.30 -3.40
C LEU A 71 0.58 28.81 -3.68
N ARG A 72 1.02 29.58 -2.69
CA ARG A 72 1.24 31.03 -2.83
C ARG A 72 2.39 31.37 -3.78
N PHE A 73 3.48 30.60 -3.74
CA PHE A 73 4.53 30.66 -4.76
C PHE A 73 3.97 30.38 -6.17
N TRP A 74 3.08 29.39 -6.30
CA TRP A 74 2.49 29.03 -7.59
C TRP A 74 1.56 30.12 -8.13
N GLU A 75 0.84 30.80 -7.25
CA GLU A 75 0.02 31.96 -7.58
C GLU A 75 0.85 33.05 -8.25
N GLU A 76 1.98 33.43 -7.64
CA GLU A 76 2.93 34.37 -8.21
C GLU A 76 3.59 33.86 -9.50
N PHE A 77 3.87 32.56 -9.57
CA PHE A 77 4.39 31.91 -10.78
C PHE A 77 3.45 32.12 -11.97
N VAL A 78 2.16 31.84 -11.80
CA VAL A 78 1.15 32.01 -12.86
C VAL A 78 0.86 33.48 -13.14
N ALA A 79 0.76 34.33 -12.10
CA ALA A 79 0.55 35.77 -12.25
C ALA A 79 1.68 36.46 -13.02
N SER A 80 2.91 35.95 -12.94
CA SER A 80 4.05 36.43 -13.74
C SER A 80 3.98 36.05 -15.23
N GLY A 81 2.94 35.34 -15.67
CA GLY A 81 2.72 34.93 -17.06
C GLY A 81 3.52 33.69 -17.48
N ARG A 82 4.07 32.93 -16.53
CA ARG A 82 4.86 31.71 -16.80
C ARG A 82 3.94 30.49 -16.92
N ASP A 83 4.28 29.60 -17.84
CA ASP A 83 3.65 28.27 -17.97
C ASP A 83 4.53 27.22 -17.27
N GLY A 84 3.89 26.28 -16.59
CA GLY A 84 4.55 25.24 -15.81
C GLY A 84 3.53 24.24 -15.29
N LEU A 85 4.03 23.25 -14.54
CA LEU A 85 3.20 22.25 -13.87
C LEU A 85 3.62 22.10 -12.41
N LEU A 86 2.70 22.34 -11.49
CA LEU A 86 2.85 22.01 -10.08
C LEU A 86 2.17 20.67 -9.81
N ILE A 87 2.93 19.74 -9.23
CA ILE A 87 2.41 18.45 -8.78
C ILE A 87 2.44 18.44 -7.26
N MET A 88 1.26 18.30 -6.66
CA MET A 88 1.08 18.17 -5.22
C MET A 88 0.65 16.76 -4.91
N ARG A 89 1.56 15.97 -4.33
CA ARG A 89 1.26 14.64 -3.82
C ARG A 89 1.02 14.74 -2.31
N CYS A 90 -0.22 14.98 -1.92
CA CYS A 90 -0.63 15.09 -0.52
C CYS A 90 -2.15 15.05 -0.37
N ALA A 91 -2.65 14.70 0.81
CA ALA A 91 -4.06 14.90 1.14
C ALA A 91 -4.40 16.40 1.08
N LYS A 92 -5.55 16.74 0.50
CA LYS A 92 -6.01 18.13 0.40
C LYS A 92 -6.58 18.61 1.74
N PRO A 93 -6.08 19.71 2.34
CA PRO A 93 -6.68 20.32 3.52
C PRO A 93 -8.07 20.91 3.24
N ARG A 94 -8.79 21.31 4.29
CA ARG A 94 -10.08 22.00 4.12
C ARG A 94 -9.83 23.41 3.58
N ASP A 95 -10.77 23.91 2.80
CA ASP A 95 -10.71 25.26 2.24
C ASP A 95 -10.64 26.35 3.34
N SER A 96 -11.25 26.12 4.51
CA SER A 96 -11.14 27.03 5.67
C SER A 96 -9.70 27.20 6.12
N ASP A 97 -8.99 26.07 6.20
CA ASP A 97 -7.62 26.02 6.70
C ASP A 97 -6.69 26.66 5.67
N LEU A 98 -6.90 26.42 4.37
CA LEU A 98 -6.14 27.07 3.30
C LEU A 98 -6.27 28.61 3.35
N ARG A 99 -7.48 29.13 3.57
CA ARG A 99 -7.70 30.59 3.70
C ARG A 99 -7.00 31.17 4.92
N GLU A 100 -7.03 30.47 6.05
CA GLU A 100 -6.32 30.90 7.26
C GLU A 100 -4.82 31.07 7.01
N TYR A 101 -4.23 30.22 6.16
CA TYR A 101 -2.83 30.26 5.77
C TYR A 101 -2.54 31.17 4.56
N GLY A 102 -3.49 32.02 4.17
CA GLY A 102 -3.30 33.05 3.14
C GLY A 102 -3.32 32.54 1.71
N VAL A 103 -3.93 31.38 1.45
CA VAL A 103 -4.11 30.84 0.09
C VAL A 103 -5.42 31.36 -0.51
N ASP A 104 -5.37 31.91 -1.73
CA ASP A 104 -6.58 32.17 -2.52
C ASP A 104 -7.19 30.84 -2.99
N VAL A 105 -8.22 30.39 -2.26
CA VAL A 105 -8.91 29.12 -2.53
C VAL A 105 -9.65 29.14 -3.87
N PRO A 106 -10.48 30.15 -4.21
CA PRO A 106 -11.09 30.25 -5.54
C PRO A 106 -10.08 30.12 -6.68
N TRP A 107 -8.95 30.85 -6.60
CA TRP A 107 -7.89 30.77 -7.60
C TRP A 107 -7.26 29.37 -7.66
N ALA A 108 -6.86 28.82 -6.51
CA ALA A 108 -6.24 27.50 -6.47
C ALA A 108 -7.16 26.41 -7.03
N GLN A 109 -8.47 26.49 -6.77
CA GLN A 109 -9.46 25.57 -7.32
C GLN A 109 -9.59 25.69 -8.85
N ALA A 110 -9.51 26.90 -9.39
CA ALA A 110 -9.55 27.13 -10.84
C ALA A 110 -8.31 26.58 -11.57
N GLU A 111 -7.17 26.53 -10.88
CA GLU A 111 -5.90 26.03 -11.44
C GLU A 111 -5.68 24.52 -11.28
N ILE A 112 -6.45 23.85 -10.41
CA ILE A 112 -6.45 22.38 -10.30
C ILE A 112 -6.97 21.76 -11.62
N GLY A 113 -6.17 20.85 -12.18
CA GLY A 113 -6.43 20.22 -13.48
C GLY A 113 -5.93 21.04 -14.68
N ARG A 114 -5.52 22.30 -14.46
CA ARG A 114 -4.95 23.18 -15.50
C ARG A 114 -3.43 23.29 -15.38
N SER A 115 -2.96 23.87 -14.27
CA SER A 115 -1.53 24.04 -13.96
C SER A 115 -1.12 23.30 -12.68
N ILE A 116 -2.08 22.88 -11.85
CA ILE A 116 -1.87 22.11 -10.62
C ILE A 116 -2.44 20.70 -10.81
N ILE A 117 -1.61 19.67 -10.63
CA ILE A 117 -2.07 18.29 -10.44
C ILE A 117 -2.03 18.00 -8.94
N TRP A 118 -3.17 17.72 -8.35
CA TRP A 118 -3.28 17.36 -6.94
C TRP A 118 -3.66 15.89 -6.81
N ASP A 119 -2.69 15.05 -6.47
CA ASP A 119 -2.91 13.61 -6.29
C ASP A 119 -2.91 13.23 -4.80
N GLN A 120 -3.94 12.49 -4.40
CA GLN A 120 -4.15 11.98 -3.04
C GLN A 120 -3.93 10.46 -2.95
N GLY A 121 -3.68 9.81 -4.09
CA GLY A 121 -3.52 8.37 -4.20
C GLY A 121 -2.27 7.81 -3.52
N TYR A 122 -2.31 6.51 -3.29
CA TYR A 122 -1.09 5.75 -3.01
C TYR A 122 -0.32 5.59 -4.33
N LEU A 123 0.98 5.89 -4.27
CA LEU A 123 1.93 5.60 -5.34
C LEU A 123 2.93 4.59 -4.80
N ALA A 124 3.23 3.57 -5.60
CA ALA A 124 4.32 2.65 -5.32
C ALA A 124 5.67 3.38 -5.39
N GLY A 125 6.72 2.80 -4.77
CA GLY A 125 8.04 3.44 -4.69
C GLY A 125 8.62 3.83 -6.06
N HIS A 126 8.48 2.96 -7.07
CA HIS A 126 8.94 3.25 -8.43
C HIS A 126 8.16 4.38 -9.12
N GLU A 127 6.87 4.53 -8.82
CA GLU A 127 6.05 5.64 -9.36
C GLU A 127 6.43 6.97 -8.70
N MET A 128 6.68 6.96 -7.39
CA MET A 128 7.20 8.12 -6.67
C MET A 128 8.57 8.54 -7.21
N HIS A 129 9.44 7.56 -7.46
CA HIS A 129 10.75 7.80 -8.05
C HIS A 129 10.66 8.42 -9.45
N ALA A 130 9.80 7.88 -10.31
CA ALA A 130 9.56 8.43 -11.65
C ALA A 130 8.97 9.85 -11.58
N LEU A 131 8.11 10.12 -10.60
CA LEU A 131 7.55 11.44 -10.37
C LEU A 131 8.65 12.46 -10.01
N MET A 132 9.50 12.10 -9.05
CA MET A 132 10.65 12.93 -8.65
C MET A 132 11.64 13.12 -9.80
N GLU A 133 11.91 12.06 -10.58
CA GLU A 133 12.77 12.10 -11.77
C GLU A 133 12.24 13.08 -12.82
N SER A 134 10.92 13.18 -12.96
CA SER A 134 10.29 14.12 -13.91
C SER A 134 10.34 15.60 -13.46
N ALA A 135 10.55 15.86 -12.17
CA ALA A 135 10.50 17.20 -11.59
C ALA A 135 11.81 17.97 -11.83
N HIS A 136 11.70 19.27 -12.08
CA HIS A 136 12.86 20.18 -12.18
C HIS A 136 13.24 20.74 -10.81
N PHE A 137 12.22 21.03 -10.00
CA PHE A 137 12.36 21.53 -8.64
C PHE A 137 11.53 20.66 -7.70
N PHE A 138 12.12 20.35 -6.55
CA PHE A 138 11.44 19.72 -5.43
C PHE A 138 11.24 20.77 -4.34
N LEU A 139 9.99 21.12 -4.07
CA LEU A 139 9.62 22.17 -3.12
C LEU A 139 9.33 21.53 -1.76
N LEU A 140 10.10 21.91 -0.74
CA LEU A 140 9.90 21.47 0.63
C LEU A 140 10.28 22.57 1.65
N PRO A 141 9.55 23.69 1.68
CA PRO A 141 9.72 24.76 2.66
C PRO A 141 9.17 24.33 4.04
N SER A 142 9.72 23.25 4.59
CA SER A 142 9.26 22.59 5.81
C SER A 142 9.84 23.22 7.07
N VAL A 143 9.09 23.15 8.17
CA VAL A 143 9.53 23.55 9.51
C VAL A 143 10.56 22.58 10.10
N SER A 144 10.63 21.35 9.57
CA SER A 144 11.50 20.28 10.04
C SER A 144 12.25 19.59 8.90
N LEU A 145 13.36 18.95 9.26
CA LEU A 145 14.24 18.27 8.31
C LEU A 145 13.59 17.00 7.73
N HIS A 146 13.68 16.85 6.41
CA HIS A 146 13.22 15.68 5.67
C HIS A 146 14.31 15.17 4.73
N SER A 147 15.37 14.64 5.32
CA SER A 147 16.61 14.27 4.62
C SER A 147 16.39 13.30 3.45
N ALA A 148 15.59 12.25 3.61
CA ALA A 148 15.38 11.24 2.56
C ALA A 148 14.84 11.86 1.26
N SER A 149 13.79 12.68 1.33
CA SER A 149 13.21 13.32 0.14
C SER A 149 14.18 14.32 -0.50
N ILE A 150 15.03 14.99 0.30
CA ILE A 150 16.06 15.90 -0.19
C ILE A 150 17.14 15.13 -0.97
N MET A 151 17.64 14.04 -0.38
CA MET A 151 18.69 13.23 -1.00
C MET A 151 18.17 12.58 -2.29
N GLU A 152 16.94 12.06 -2.29
CA GLU A 152 16.29 11.51 -3.48
C GLU A 152 16.14 12.56 -4.59
N ALA A 153 15.64 13.76 -4.26
CA ALA A 153 15.52 14.86 -5.22
C ALA A 153 16.87 15.19 -5.86
N MET A 154 17.93 15.34 -5.05
CA MET A 154 19.28 15.58 -5.55
C MET A 154 19.79 14.45 -6.45
N ARG A 155 19.53 13.18 -6.08
CA ARG A 155 19.95 12.00 -6.84
C ARG A 155 19.37 11.98 -8.26
N VAL A 156 18.10 12.37 -8.39
CA VAL A 156 17.40 12.43 -9.69
C VAL A 156 17.49 13.79 -10.38
N GLY A 157 18.29 14.70 -9.82
CA GLY A 157 18.56 16.03 -10.39
C GLY A 157 17.40 17.01 -10.31
N ALA A 158 16.41 16.78 -9.43
CA ALA A 158 15.45 17.80 -9.05
C ALA A 158 16.10 18.74 -8.03
N ILE A 159 16.12 20.04 -8.33
CA ILE A 159 16.76 21.04 -7.45
C ILE A 159 15.89 21.20 -6.18
N PRO A 160 16.40 20.90 -4.98
CA PRO A 160 15.63 21.08 -3.77
C PRO A 160 15.53 22.56 -3.40
N VAL A 161 14.32 23.00 -3.05
CA VAL A 161 14.02 24.31 -2.46
C VAL A 161 13.50 24.06 -1.06
N VAL A 162 14.33 24.31 -0.05
CA VAL A 162 14.14 23.85 1.34
C VAL A 162 14.30 24.99 2.32
N SER A 163 13.71 24.92 3.50
CA SER A 163 13.98 25.89 4.57
C SER A 163 15.27 25.59 5.33
N ASP A 164 15.86 26.60 5.96
CA ASP A 164 17.09 26.56 6.77
C ASP A 164 16.96 25.79 8.11
N THR A 165 16.21 24.69 8.13
CA THR A 165 16.00 23.88 9.35
C THR A 165 17.30 23.31 9.92
N VAL A 166 17.27 23.00 11.22
CA VAL A 166 18.43 22.41 11.91
C VAL A 166 18.86 21.11 11.21
N GLY A 167 20.14 21.06 10.82
CA GLY A 167 20.73 19.91 10.14
C GLY A 167 20.71 19.98 8.61
N ILE A 168 20.04 20.96 7.99
CA ILE A 168 19.98 21.10 6.53
C ILE A 168 21.36 21.29 5.90
N SER A 169 22.27 21.94 6.62
CA SER A 169 23.67 22.19 6.21
C SER A 169 24.48 20.91 5.99
N ALA A 170 24.00 19.76 6.49
CA ALA A 170 24.60 18.46 6.18
C ALA A 170 24.29 17.96 4.76
N TYR A 171 23.22 18.48 4.14
CA TYR A 171 22.66 17.97 2.89
C TYR A 171 22.72 18.99 1.77
N ILE A 172 22.43 20.26 2.07
CA ILE A 172 22.33 21.35 1.10
C ILE A 172 23.22 22.53 1.54
N ARG A 173 24.03 23.02 0.60
CA ARG A 173 24.68 24.32 0.66
C ARG A 173 23.99 25.22 -0.35
N ASP A 174 23.60 26.38 0.16
CA ASP A 174 22.81 27.36 -0.57
C ASP A 174 23.49 27.80 -1.86
N GLU A 175 22.72 27.91 -2.95
CA GLU A 175 23.13 28.29 -4.32
C GLU A 175 24.15 27.39 -5.02
N GLU A 176 24.74 26.44 -4.30
CA GLU A 176 25.63 25.44 -4.91
C GLU A 176 24.81 24.27 -5.45
N HIS A 177 24.00 23.62 -4.62
CA HIS A 177 23.29 22.39 -5.00
C HIS A 177 21.80 22.37 -4.61
N GLY A 178 21.27 23.52 -4.20
CA GLY A 178 19.87 23.72 -3.88
C GLY A 178 19.63 25.18 -3.45
N ILE A 179 18.38 25.50 -3.18
CA ILE A 179 17.96 26.80 -2.63
C ILE A 179 17.59 26.59 -1.16
N VAL A 180 18.25 27.29 -0.26
CA VAL A 180 17.93 27.31 1.17
C VAL A 180 17.21 28.61 1.50
N LEU A 181 15.94 28.51 1.88
CA LEU A 181 15.10 29.61 2.33
C LEU A 181 15.43 29.89 3.79
N HIS A 182 15.96 31.09 4.04
CA HIS A 182 16.40 31.48 5.37
C HIS A 182 15.21 31.88 6.24
N GLY A 183 15.36 31.84 7.57
CA GLY A 183 14.40 32.37 8.56
C GLY A 183 13.73 31.34 9.46
N MET A 184 13.49 30.14 8.94
CA MET A 184 12.80 29.07 9.67
C MET A 184 13.62 28.62 10.88
N GLN A 185 14.94 28.54 10.76
CA GLN A 185 15.82 28.18 11.87
C GLN A 185 15.63 29.11 13.05
N LYS A 186 15.72 30.42 12.79
CA LYS A 186 15.72 31.46 13.82
C LYS A 186 14.38 31.57 14.53
N GLU A 187 13.29 31.40 13.78
CA GLU A 187 11.95 31.66 14.29
C GLU A 187 11.31 30.42 14.95
N VAL A 188 11.61 29.22 14.46
CA VAL A 188 10.99 27.97 14.97
C VAL A 188 11.88 27.27 16.00
N TRP A 189 13.21 27.31 15.84
CA TRP A 189 14.13 26.55 16.69
C TRP A 189 14.71 27.43 17.78
N GLN A 190 14.38 27.11 19.03
CA GLN A 190 14.91 27.78 20.19
C GLN A 190 15.90 26.87 20.91
N LYS A 191 16.92 27.48 21.49
CA LYS A 191 17.93 26.79 22.29
C LYS A 191 17.63 27.05 23.76
N ASP A 192 17.44 25.98 24.52
CA ASP A 192 17.36 26.07 25.97
C ASP A 192 18.71 26.55 26.53
N GLU A 193 18.71 27.64 27.28
CA GLU A 193 19.95 28.27 27.77
C GLU A 193 20.68 27.43 28.82
N GLN A 194 19.97 26.58 29.57
CA GLN A 194 20.53 25.77 30.65
C GLN A 194 21.12 24.45 30.16
N THR A 195 20.41 23.77 29.26
CA THR A 195 20.75 22.43 28.77
C THR A 195 21.39 22.45 27.38
N GLY A 196 21.26 23.56 26.65
CA GLY A 196 21.71 23.68 25.27
C GLY A 196 20.90 22.86 24.25
N VAL A 197 19.82 22.21 24.70
CA VAL A 197 18.93 21.40 23.87
C VAL A 197 18.11 22.31 22.96
N LEU A 198 17.99 21.90 21.70
CA LEU A 198 17.09 22.55 20.75
C LEU A 198 15.69 21.95 20.88
N PHE A 199 14.69 22.83 20.95
CA PHE A 199 13.30 22.45 20.83
C PHE A 199 12.63 23.34 19.78
N ASP A 200 11.65 22.77 19.09
CA ASP A 200 10.85 23.48 18.12
C ASP A 200 9.61 24.09 18.78
N GLN A 201 9.36 25.36 18.49
CA GLN A 201 8.08 26.01 18.79
C GLN A 201 7.46 26.45 17.47
N TYR A 202 6.57 25.62 16.94
CA TYR A 202 5.85 25.99 15.75
C TYR A 202 4.77 27.03 16.09
N ARG A 203 5.12 28.31 15.92
CA ARG A 203 4.17 29.43 15.95
C ARG A 203 4.19 30.12 14.61
N ARG A 204 3.06 30.08 13.91
CA ARG A 204 2.93 30.73 12.61
C ARG A 204 3.17 32.24 12.73
N ARG A 205 3.96 32.79 11.79
CA ARG A 205 4.17 34.22 11.62
C ARG A 205 3.93 34.59 10.15
N PRO A 206 2.85 35.33 9.83
CA PRO A 206 2.55 35.71 8.44
C PRO A 206 3.71 36.42 7.75
N ASP A 207 4.44 37.31 8.45
CA ASP A 207 5.60 38.01 7.89
C ASP A 207 6.73 37.07 7.44
N LEU A 208 6.93 35.95 8.15
CA LEU A 208 7.89 34.93 7.78
C LEU A 208 7.39 34.18 6.53
N ASP A 209 6.10 33.84 6.48
CA ASP A 209 5.49 33.19 5.31
C ASP A 209 5.68 34.05 4.04
N GLU A 210 5.40 35.36 4.12
CA GLU A 210 5.64 36.31 3.03
C GLU A 210 7.10 36.30 2.57
N TRP A 211 8.02 36.38 3.53
CA TRP A 211 9.43 36.44 3.23
C TRP A 211 9.98 35.14 2.63
N LEU A 212 9.46 33.99 3.06
CA LEU A 212 9.81 32.68 2.47
C LEU A 212 9.27 32.56 1.04
N VAL A 213 8.04 33.00 0.77
CA VAL A 213 7.46 33.01 -0.58
C VAL A 213 8.26 33.93 -1.51
N ASP A 214 8.60 35.15 -1.08
CA ASP A 214 9.43 36.07 -1.85
C ASP A 214 10.80 35.47 -2.20
N GLN A 215 11.47 34.83 -1.23
CA GLN A 215 12.73 34.11 -1.49
C GLN A 215 12.54 32.98 -2.52
N MET A 216 11.47 32.19 -2.41
CA MET A 216 11.17 31.12 -3.37
C MET A 216 10.96 31.68 -4.77
N VAL A 217 10.14 32.73 -4.92
CA VAL A 217 9.83 33.37 -6.20
C VAL A 217 11.09 33.93 -6.84
N ARG A 218 11.80 34.85 -6.16
CA ARG A 218 12.95 35.55 -6.74
C ARG A 218 14.06 34.58 -7.18
N ARG A 219 14.38 33.60 -6.32
CA ARG A 219 15.53 32.71 -6.55
C ARG A 219 15.23 31.62 -7.56
N THR A 220 13.99 31.11 -7.58
CA THR A 220 13.55 30.16 -8.60
C THR A 220 13.45 30.83 -9.97
N PHE A 221 12.91 32.06 -10.04
CA PHE A 221 12.78 32.79 -11.30
C PHE A 221 14.16 33.10 -11.90
N ALA A 222 15.11 33.55 -11.09
CA ALA A 222 16.49 33.77 -11.54
C ALA A 222 17.12 32.52 -12.16
N LEU A 223 16.90 31.34 -11.59
CA LEU A 223 17.38 30.07 -12.16
C LEU A 223 16.64 29.68 -13.44
N LEU A 224 15.35 30.00 -13.56
CA LEU A 224 14.58 29.72 -14.77
C LEU A 224 14.99 30.63 -15.94
N GLU A 225 15.44 31.84 -15.64
CA GLU A 225 15.95 32.81 -16.62
C GLU A 225 17.36 32.45 -17.10
N ASP A 226 18.19 31.87 -16.23
CA ASP A 226 19.54 31.38 -16.57
C ASP A 226 19.57 29.84 -16.65
N GLN A 227 19.37 29.32 -17.86
CA GLN A 227 19.41 27.88 -18.12
C GLN A 227 20.80 27.26 -17.82
N VAL A 228 21.88 28.04 -17.93
CA VAL A 228 23.24 27.56 -17.61
C VAL A 228 23.39 27.42 -16.10
N ALA A 229 22.95 28.41 -15.33
CA ALA A 229 22.93 28.33 -13.87
C ALA A 229 22.07 27.16 -13.36
N TYR A 230 20.88 26.95 -13.93
CA TYR A 230 20.03 25.80 -13.61
C TYR A 230 20.78 24.48 -13.84
N ARG A 231 21.36 24.27 -15.03
CA ARG A 231 22.06 23.03 -15.38
C ARG A 231 23.29 22.80 -14.50
N HIS A 232 24.01 23.86 -14.16
CA HIS A 232 25.14 23.78 -13.23
C HIS A 232 24.69 23.36 -11.83
N MET A 233 23.65 23.99 -11.26
CA MET A 233 23.14 23.64 -9.94
C MET A 233 22.61 22.20 -9.91
N GLN A 234 21.86 21.78 -10.92
CA GLN A 234 21.39 20.41 -11.08
C GLN A 234 22.56 19.42 -11.10
N SER A 235 23.59 19.69 -11.93
CA SER A 235 24.74 18.79 -12.06
C SER A 235 25.52 18.68 -10.75
N ARG A 236 25.67 19.80 -10.02
CA ARG A 236 26.28 19.81 -8.68
C ARG A 236 25.45 19.06 -7.65
N ALA A 237 24.12 19.17 -7.67
CA ALA A 237 23.23 18.42 -6.79
C ALA A 237 23.37 16.91 -6.99
N VAL A 238 23.34 16.44 -8.24
CA VAL A 238 23.53 15.02 -8.57
C VAL A 238 24.93 14.54 -8.16
N ALA A 239 25.97 15.32 -8.47
CA ALA A 239 27.34 14.97 -8.10
C ALA A 239 27.52 14.88 -6.58
N GLN A 240 26.92 15.80 -5.84
CA GLN A 240 26.94 15.82 -4.38
C GLN A 240 26.25 14.58 -3.80
N ALA A 241 25.04 14.27 -4.28
CA ALA A 241 24.30 13.09 -3.83
C ALA A 241 25.08 11.80 -4.08
N ARG A 242 25.67 11.63 -5.27
CA ARG A 242 26.51 10.47 -5.60
C ARG A 242 27.76 10.36 -4.73
N ARG A 243 28.35 11.48 -4.34
CA ARG A 243 29.58 11.52 -3.53
C ARG A 243 29.30 11.21 -2.07
N GLN A 244 28.26 11.81 -1.49
CA GLN A 244 28.01 11.78 -0.05
C GLN A 244 26.95 10.76 0.39
N PHE A 245 25.94 10.49 -0.43
CA PHE A 245 24.79 9.67 -0.02
C PHE A 245 24.85 8.31 -0.71
N SER A 246 25.62 7.39 -0.11
CA SER A 246 25.72 6.01 -0.57
C SER A 246 25.60 5.06 0.61
N GLY A 247 24.59 4.20 0.56
CA GLY A 247 24.29 3.23 1.61
C GLY A 247 25.35 2.15 1.69
N GLN A 248 25.91 1.76 0.54
CA GLN A 248 27.06 0.88 0.50
C GLN A 248 28.27 1.51 1.19
N ARG A 249 28.66 2.74 0.83
CA ARG A 249 29.79 3.43 1.48
C ARG A 249 29.54 3.65 2.97
N PHE A 250 28.31 3.99 3.34
CA PHE A 250 27.91 4.11 4.74
C PHE A 250 28.07 2.79 5.48
N ALA A 251 27.57 1.68 4.92
CA ALA A 251 27.68 0.36 5.53
C ALA A 251 29.13 -0.10 5.65
N GLU A 252 29.93 0.09 4.60
CA GLU A 252 31.38 -0.20 4.60
C GLU A 252 32.09 0.62 5.69
N HIS A 253 31.88 1.94 5.72
CA HIS A 253 32.48 2.82 6.71
C HIS A 253 32.03 2.47 8.14
N PHE A 254 30.73 2.23 8.34
CA PHE A 254 30.16 1.82 9.63
C PHE A 254 30.85 0.55 10.15
N TRP A 255 30.92 -0.50 9.32
CA TRP A 255 31.53 -1.76 9.73
C TRP A 255 33.04 -1.67 9.93
N ILE A 256 33.75 -0.85 9.14
CA ILE A 256 35.17 -0.55 9.38
C ILE A 256 35.34 0.11 10.74
N SER A 257 34.58 1.17 11.04
CA SER A 257 34.64 1.86 12.34
C SER A 257 34.32 0.94 13.52
N VAL A 258 33.33 0.05 13.38
CA VAL A 258 33.00 -0.95 14.41
C VAL A 258 34.15 -1.94 14.61
N LEU A 259 34.79 -2.41 13.55
CA LEU A 259 35.93 -3.33 13.63
C LEU A 259 37.15 -2.66 14.27
N ASP A 260 37.42 -1.39 13.94
CA ASP A 260 38.53 -0.62 14.52
C ASP A 260 38.33 -0.43 16.03
N LEU A 261 37.12 -0.04 16.45
CA LEU A 261 36.75 0.08 17.86
C LEU A 261 36.86 -1.26 18.61
N TYR A 262 36.49 -2.36 17.96
CA TYR A 262 36.64 -3.70 18.54
C TYR A 262 38.10 -4.14 18.66
N ALA A 263 38.94 -3.81 17.68
CA ALA A 263 40.37 -4.07 17.72
C ALA A 263 41.05 -3.28 18.85
N GLU A 264 40.72 -1.99 18.98
CA GLU A 264 41.19 -1.12 20.06
C GLU A 264 40.78 -1.67 21.44
N PHE A 265 39.52 -2.06 21.61
CA PHE A 265 39.03 -2.65 22.86
C PHE A 265 39.79 -3.92 23.27
N ASN A 266 40.15 -4.77 22.31
CA ASN A 266 40.88 -6.01 22.58
C ASN A 266 42.40 -5.81 22.68
N GLY A 267 42.92 -4.58 22.54
CA GLY A 267 44.36 -4.31 22.54
C GLY A 267 45.10 -4.94 21.36
N ILE A 268 44.39 -5.30 20.29
CA ILE A 268 44.97 -5.90 19.08
C ILE A 268 45.34 -4.75 18.15
N SER A 269 46.64 -4.51 17.97
CA SER A 269 47.13 -3.53 17.01
C SER A 269 46.59 -3.90 15.61
N ALA A 270 45.80 -3.00 15.03
CA ALA A 270 45.05 -3.23 13.80
C ALA A 270 45.99 -3.41 12.59
N SER A 271 46.48 -4.64 12.40
CA SER A 271 46.90 -5.09 11.07
C SER A 271 45.62 -5.43 10.31
N ALA A 272 45.21 -4.51 9.43
CA ALA A 272 44.10 -4.67 8.51
C ALA A 272 44.15 -6.05 7.85
N LYS A 273 43.26 -6.95 8.27
CA LYS A 273 42.86 -8.11 7.48
C LYS A 273 41.35 -8.20 7.53
N ALA A 274 40.80 -8.28 6.31
CA ALA A 274 39.39 -8.40 6.00
C ALA A 274 38.65 -9.33 6.97
N VAL A 275 37.34 -9.05 7.15
CA VAL A 275 36.37 -9.90 7.86
C VAL A 275 36.77 -11.37 7.75
N PRO A 276 37.03 -12.08 8.87
CA PRO A 276 37.43 -13.47 8.84
C PRO A 276 36.48 -14.28 7.96
N ASP A 277 37.02 -14.98 6.95
CA ASP A 277 36.27 -15.77 5.97
C ASP A 277 35.18 -16.71 6.55
N PRO A 278 35.33 -17.34 7.74
CA PRO A 278 34.27 -18.19 8.28
C PRO A 278 33.03 -17.43 8.80
N LEU A 279 33.12 -16.10 9.02
CA LEU A 279 31.98 -15.29 9.44
C LEU A 279 31.15 -14.75 8.27
N ARG A 280 31.73 -14.65 7.06
CA ARG A 280 31.03 -14.14 5.87
C ARG A 280 29.77 -14.93 5.49
N PRO A 281 29.73 -16.28 5.55
CA PRO A 281 28.52 -17.04 5.27
C PRO A 281 27.44 -16.81 6.33
N LEU A 282 27.84 -16.77 7.61
CA LEU A 282 26.91 -16.54 8.74
C LEU A 282 26.32 -15.13 8.72
N LEU A 283 27.11 -14.13 8.33
CA LEU A 283 26.62 -12.77 8.14
C LEU A 283 25.70 -12.68 6.92
N ARG A 284 26.00 -13.40 5.82
CA ARG A 284 25.10 -13.47 4.65
C ARG A 284 23.70 -14.01 4.99
N ASP A 285 23.59 -14.95 5.93
CA ASP A 285 22.29 -15.47 6.37
C ASP A 285 21.52 -14.47 7.25
N CYS A 286 22.24 -13.51 7.86
CA CYS A 286 21.71 -12.48 8.74
C CYS A 286 21.57 -11.10 8.05
N THR A 287 22.02 -10.96 6.81
CA THR A 287 21.95 -9.72 6.03
C THR A 287 21.01 -9.87 4.85
N ILE A 288 20.31 -8.79 4.53
CA ILE A 288 19.44 -8.72 3.36
C ILE A 288 20.32 -8.78 2.11
N GLN A 289 20.03 -9.74 1.23
CA GLN A 289 20.76 -9.90 -0.03
C GLN A 289 20.38 -8.77 -1.00
N SER A 290 21.30 -8.37 -1.89
CA SER A 290 21.15 -7.18 -2.77
C SER A 290 19.84 -7.15 -3.59
N GLY A 291 19.29 -8.32 -3.96
CA GLY A 291 18.03 -8.42 -4.70
C GLY A 291 16.75 -8.36 -3.84
N GLU A 292 16.85 -8.40 -2.51
CA GLU A 292 15.68 -8.44 -1.61
C GLU A 292 15.37 -7.09 -0.95
N TRP A 293 16.19 -6.05 -1.16
CA TRP A 293 15.99 -4.72 -0.57
C TRP A 293 14.70 -4.06 -1.03
N ALA A 294 14.41 -4.10 -2.33
CA ALA A 294 13.16 -3.54 -2.88
C ALA A 294 11.92 -4.12 -2.17
N ARG A 295 11.90 -5.43 -1.90
CA ARG A 295 10.81 -6.08 -1.16
C ARG A 295 10.60 -5.49 0.23
N ILE A 296 11.66 -5.12 0.95
CA ILE A 296 11.55 -4.62 2.33
C ILE A 296 11.16 -3.15 2.33
N PHE A 297 11.77 -2.34 1.45
CA PHE A 297 11.59 -0.89 1.42
C PHE A 297 10.35 -0.42 0.66
N GLU A 298 9.87 -1.20 -0.31
CA GLU A 298 8.61 -0.93 -1.01
C GLU A 298 7.40 -1.51 -0.25
N SER A 299 7.64 -2.34 0.76
CA SER A 299 6.55 -2.91 1.54
C SER A 299 5.87 -1.86 2.43
N PRO A 300 4.62 -2.13 2.82
CA PRO A 300 3.93 -1.32 3.80
C PRO A 300 4.69 -1.26 5.12
N THR A 301 4.84 -0.05 5.66
CA THR A 301 5.43 0.21 6.98
C THR A 301 4.45 -0.07 8.13
N GLN A 302 3.19 -0.32 7.81
CA GLN A 302 2.15 -0.73 8.74
C GLN A 302 1.53 -2.05 8.28
N PRO A 303 1.03 -2.90 9.19
CA PRO A 303 0.47 -4.19 8.81
C PRO A 303 -0.75 -4.01 7.90
N MET A 304 -0.63 -4.41 6.64
CA MET A 304 -1.74 -4.37 5.69
C MET A 304 -2.35 -5.74 5.53
N LEU A 305 -3.65 -5.84 5.75
CA LEU A 305 -4.38 -7.08 5.50
C LEU A 305 -4.35 -7.42 4.00
N ARG A 306 -3.84 -8.60 3.65
CA ARG A 306 -3.80 -9.09 2.27
C ARG A 306 -4.83 -10.17 2.00
N ILE A 307 -5.01 -11.10 2.94
CA ILE A 307 -5.91 -12.25 2.78
C ILE A 307 -6.65 -12.50 4.09
N LYS A 308 -7.97 -12.73 4.00
CA LYS A 308 -8.80 -13.17 5.12
C LYS A 308 -9.76 -14.27 4.65
N THR A 309 -9.50 -15.51 5.06
CA THR A 309 -10.27 -16.70 4.64
C THR A 309 -11.20 -17.22 5.73
N GLY A 310 -11.38 -16.47 6.82
CA GLY A 310 -12.09 -16.93 8.03
C GLY A 310 -11.29 -17.88 8.91
N TYR A 311 -10.49 -18.77 8.31
CA TYR A 311 -9.60 -19.73 9.01
C TYR A 311 -8.22 -19.17 9.30
N GLY A 312 -7.74 -18.25 8.47
CA GLY A 312 -6.44 -17.61 8.61
C GLY A 312 -6.50 -16.20 8.09
N THR A 313 -5.63 -15.37 8.65
CA THR A 313 -5.43 -13.99 8.23
C THR A 313 -3.97 -13.81 7.85
N VAL A 314 -3.72 -13.21 6.69
CA VAL A 314 -2.38 -12.89 6.20
C VAL A 314 -2.24 -11.39 6.08
N TRP A 315 -1.23 -10.84 6.75
CA TRP A 315 -0.82 -9.44 6.64
C TRP A 315 0.50 -9.32 5.89
N GLU A 316 0.74 -8.17 5.30
CA GLU A 316 2.05 -7.76 4.79
C GLU A 316 2.62 -6.65 5.66
N LEU A 317 3.88 -6.80 6.08
CA LEU A 317 4.62 -5.82 6.86
C LEU A 317 6.12 -6.02 6.64
N GLY A 318 6.87 -4.96 6.32
CA GLY A 318 8.34 -5.02 6.26
C GLY A 318 8.88 -6.05 5.26
N GLY A 319 8.17 -6.24 4.15
CA GLY A 319 8.47 -7.17 3.08
C GLY A 319 8.05 -8.60 3.37
N MET A 320 7.50 -8.86 4.56
CA MET A 320 7.13 -10.20 5.01
C MET A 320 5.62 -10.38 4.97
N LEU A 321 5.20 -11.58 4.58
CA LEU A 321 3.84 -12.06 4.77
C LEU A 321 3.75 -12.79 6.11
N ILE A 322 2.84 -12.31 6.95
CA ILE A 322 2.63 -12.76 8.31
C ILE A 322 1.28 -13.45 8.36
N HIS A 323 1.28 -14.75 8.63
CA HIS A 323 0.06 -15.54 8.78
C HIS A 323 -0.24 -15.81 10.25
N ALA A 324 -1.49 -15.60 10.65
CA ALA A 324 -2.03 -16.09 11.91
C ALA A 324 -3.34 -16.84 11.69
N TYR A 325 -3.58 -17.85 12.52
CA TYR A 325 -4.82 -18.64 12.48
C TYR A 325 -5.99 -17.84 13.06
N GLY A 326 -7.15 -17.92 12.40
CA GLY A 326 -8.36 -17.21 12.75
C GLY A 326 -8.24 -15.70 12.51
N SER A 327 -8.88 -14.91 13.38
CA SER A 327 -8.79 -13.45 13.43
C SER A 327 -8.28 -12.99 14.80
N PRO A 328 -6.98 -13.19 15.12
CA PRO A 328 -6.44 -12.85 16.42
C PRO A 328 -6.33 -11.33 16.60
N CYS A 329 -6.50 -10.86 17.84
CA CYS A 329 -6.13 -9.51 18.22
C CYS A 329 -4.60 -9.42 18.33
N VAL A 330 -3.97 -8.65 17.44
CA VAL A 330 -2.51 -8.48 17.38
C VAL A 330 -2.17 -7.09 17.92
N ARG A 331 -1.42 -7.02 19.03
CA ARG A 331 -0.95 -5.74 19.61
C ARG A 331 0.36 -5.32 18.94
N LEU A 332 0.76 -4.06 19.14
CA LEU A 332 1.99 -3.51 18.55
C LEU A 332 3.25 -4.36 18.83
N LYS A 333 3.38 -4.88 20.05
CA LYS A 333 4.51 -5.73 20.46
C LYS A 333 4.49 -7.14 19.87
N ASP A 334 3.35 -7.57 19.32
CA ASP A 334 3.17 -8.95 18.85
C ASP A 334 3.74 -9.14 17.44
N TRP A 335 3.96 -8.07 16.65
CA TRP A 335 4.48 -8.10 15.27
C TRP A 335 5.93 -8.59 15.10
N SER A 336 6.59 -8.98 16.19
CA SER A 336 7.95 -9.54 16.16
C SER A 336 7.93 -11.07 16.02
N VAL A 337 8.88 -11.60 15.24
CA VAL A 337 9.15 -13.06 15.18
C VAL A 337 9.43 -13.65 16.57
N LEU A 338 9.95 -12.83 17.48
CA LEU A 338 10.28 -13.21 18.85
C LEU A 338 9.08 -13.14 19.80
N ALA A 339 7.99 -12.45 19.43
CA ALA A 339 6.88 -12.18 20.34
C ALA A 339 6.24 -13.47 20.90
N GLN A 340 6.04 -14.47 20.03
CA GLN A 340 5.48 -15.78 20.40
C GLN A 340 6.35 -16.61 21.37
N TYR A 341 7.62 -16.22 21.55
CA TYR A 341 8.55 -16.86 22.50
C TYR A 341 8.76 -16.04 23.77
N CYS A 342 8.55 -14.72 23.69
CA CYS A 342 8.76 -13.80 24.81
C CYS A 342 7.47 -13.49 25.58
N THR A 343 6.31 -13.57 24.94
CA THR A 343 5.01 -13.19 25.52
C THR A 343 4.03 -14.36 25.41
N ALA A 344 3.51 -14.83 26.55
CA ALA A 344 2.60 -15.98 26.59
C ALA A 344 1.26 -15.73 25.86
N GLU A 345 0.83 -14.47 25.79
CA GLU A 345 -0.41 -14.04 25.14
C GLU A 345 -0.26 -13.75 23.63
N ALA A 346 0.96 -13.74 23.09
CA ALA A 346 1.17 -13.38 21.69
C ALA A 346 0.61 -14.47 20.76
N PRO A 347 -0.18 -14.11 19.73
CA PRO A 347 -0.72 -15.09 18.81
C PRO A 347 0.41 -15.79 18.05
N PRO A 348 0.31 -17.10 17.79
CA PRO A 348 1.31 -17.82 17.01
C PRO A 348 1.26 -17.36 15.56
N MET A 349 2.35 -16.76 15.10
CA MET A 349 2.45 -16.20 13.75
C MET A 349 3.55 -16.88 12.94
N THR A 350 3.28 -17.10 11.65
CA THR A 350 4.24 -17.61 10.68
C THR A 350 4.67 -16.48 9.78
N PHE A 351 5.98 -16.27 9.65
CA PHE A 351 6.56 -15.24 8.80
C PHE A 351 7.15 -15.91 7.58
N ALA A 352 6.86 -15.36 6.39
CA ALA A 352 7.34 -15.85 5.11
C ALA A 352 7.66 -14.66 4.19
N ARG A 353 8.55 -14.86 3.22
CA ARG A 353 8.91 -13.84 2.22
C ARG A 353 7.90 -13.81 1.08
N THR A 354 7.30 -14.95 0.77
CA THR A 354 6.33 -15.10 -0.32
C THR A 354 5.10 -15.87 0.14
N LEU A 355 4.01 -15.75 -0.64
CA LEU A 355 2.77 -16.45 -0.35
C LEU A 355 2.93 -17.97 -0.55
N GLU A 356 3.83 -18.38 -1.45
CA GLU A 356 4.22 -19.76 -1.70
C GLU A 356 4.89 -20.39 -0.48
N GLU A 357 5.77 -19.65 0.20
CA GLU A 357 6.44 -20.09 1.44
C GLU A 357 5.46 -20.31 2.60
N LEU A 358 4.31 -19.62 2.60
CA LEU A 358 3.24 -19.91 3.56
C LEU A 358 2.58 -21.27 3.30
N GLY A 359 2.82 -21.89 2.15
CA GLY A 359 2.44 -23.29 1.86
C GLY A 359 0.94 -23.56 2.00
N GLY A 360 0.10 -22.57 1.74
CA GLY A 360 -1.35 -22.69 1.89
C GLY A 360 -1.85 -22.80 3.32
N LYS A 361 -1.05 -22.45 4.35
CA LYS A 361 -1.48 -22.47 5.77
C LYS A 361 -2.68 -21.58 6.09
N TYR A 362 -2.92 -20.57 5.26
CA TYR A 362 -4.06 -19.67 5.30
C TYR A 362 -5.32 -20.26 4.61
N LEU A 363 -5.20 -21.44 3.99
CA LEU A 363 -6.28 -22.25 3.43
C LEU A 363 -6.51 -23.46 4.34
N HIS A 364 -7.72 -24.04 4.30
CA HIS A 364 -8.11 -25.11 5.21
C HIS A 364 -7.17 -26.32 5.12
N SER A 365 -6.49 -26.66 6.22
CA SER A 365 -5.69 -27.88 6.35
C SER A 365 -6.56 -29.04 6.86
N LEU A 366 -6.59 -30.16 6.13
CA LEU A 366 -7.13 -31.45 6.59
C LEU A 366 -6.15 -32.24 7.50
N GLN A 367 -5.03 -31.65 7.91
CA GLN A 367 -3.99 -32.33 8.71
C GLN A 367 -3.78 -31.65 10.07
N GLY A 368 -4.70 -31.91 11.00
CA GLY A 368 -4.72 -31.32 12.34
C GLY A 368 -3.83 -31.98 13.40
N HIS A 369 -2.99 -32.99 13.10
CA HIS A 369 -2.35 -33.80 14.16
C HIS A 369 -0.81 -33.86 14.19
N SER A 370 -0.08 -33.52 13.12
CA SER A 370 1.40 -33.60 13.17
C SER A 370 2.10 -32.32 13.67
N GLU A 371 1.50 -31.14 13.48
CA GLU A 371 2.18 -29.87 13.83
C GLU A 371 2.17 -29.52 15.33
N GLN A 372 1.15 -29.95 16.09
CA GLN A 372 1.07 -29.64 17.53
C GLN A 372 2.20 -30.32 18.34
N ALA A 373 2.59 -31.54 17.97
CA ALA A 373 3.68 -32.26 18.63
C ALA A 373 5.03 -31.59 18.40
N GLY A 374 5.32 -31.17 17.16
CA GLY A 374 6.54 -30.43 16.81
C GLY A 374 6.62 -29.07 17.50
N ARG A 375 5.51 -28.34 17.63
CA ARG A 375 5.48 -27.04 18.31
C ARG A 375 5.71 -27.15 19.82
N ARG A 376 5.21 -28.19 20.49
CA ARG A 376 5.50 -28.44 21.93
C ARG A 376 6.98 -28.70 22.16
N LEU A 377 7.60 -29.49 21.28
CA LEU A 377 9.01 -29.85 21.37
C LEU A 377 9.93 -28.64 21.10
N VAL A 378 9.59 -27.79 20.13
CA VAL A 378 10.30 -26.53 19.85
C VAL A 378 10.14 -25.53 20.99
N ARG A 379 8.93 -25.39 21.55
CA ARG A 379 8.69 -24.49 22.68
C ARG A 379 9.47 -24.95 23.92
N TRP A 380 9.44 -26.25 24.23
CA TRP A 380 10.26 -26.83 25.30
C TRP A 380 11.77 -26.59 25.08
N ALA A 381 12.28 -26.89 23.89
CA ALA A 381 13.69 -26.67 23.56
C ALA A 381 14.09 -25.19 23.66
N SER A 382 13.24 -24.27 23.20
CA SER A 382 13.48 -22.82 23.30
C SER A 382 13.46 -22.33 24.75
N THR A 383 12.56 -22.83 25.60
CA THR A 383 12.48 -22.45 27.02
C THR A 383 13.67 -22.97 27.82
N VAL A 384 14.11 -24.20 27.56
CA VAL A 384 15.21 -24.84 28.30
C VAL A 384 16.59 -24.37 27.82
N LEU A 385 16.78 -24.14 26.52
CA LEU A 385 18.08 -23.82 25.92
C LEU A 385 18.34 -22.31 25.76
N ARG A 386 17.41 -21.45 26.21
CA ARG A 386 17.53 -19.99 26.21
C ARG A 386 18.84 -19.44 26.82
N PRO A 387 19.40 -20.00 27.91
CA PRO A 387 20.65 -19.51 28.49
C PRO A 387 21.92 -20.04 27.80
N PHE A 388 21.83 -20.98 26.85
CA PHE A 388 23.00 -21.63 26.22
C PHE A 388 22.95 -21.57 24.69
N PRO A 389 23.43 -20.47 24.07
CA PRO A 389 23.25 -20.18 22.64
C PRO A 389 23.92 -21.19 21.70
N LEU A 390 25.05 -21.79 22.09
CA LEU A 390 25.74 -22.82 21.30
C LEU A 390 24.94 -24.12 21.21
N VAL A 391 24.30 -24.53 22.31
CA VAL A 391 23.48 -25.75 22.38
C VAL A 391 22.16 -25.54 21.63
N TYR A 392 21.58 -24.34 21.73
CA TYR A 392 20.41 -23.96 20.93
C TYR A 392 20.70 -24.04 19.43
N LYS A 393 21.86 -23.55 18.96
CA LYS A 393 22.25 -23.61 17.54
C LYS A 393 22.39 -25.06 17.06
N TYR A 394 23.00 -25.93 17.86
CA TYR A 394 23.12 -27.35 17.53
C TYR A 394 21.74 -28.06 17.49
N ALA A 395 20.89 -27.80 18.48
CA ALA A 395 19.53 -28.34 18.54
C ALA A 395 18.65 -27.84 17.38
N ALA A 396 18.77 -26.57 17.00
CA ALA A 396 18.07 -25.98 15.86
C ALA A 396 18.50 -26.62 14.53
N SER A 397 19.81 -26.85 14.33
CA SER A 397 20.35 -27.54 13.16
C SER A 397 19.88 -29.00 13.07
N MET A 398 19.87 -29.71 14.20
CA MET A 398 19.35 -31.08 14.27
C MET A 398 17.83 -31.14 14.01
N LEU A 399 17.06 -30.19 14.53
CA LEU A 399 15.64 -30.06 14.26
C LEU A 399 15.35 -29.72 12.79
N ALA A 400 16.20 -28.93 12.13
CA ALA A 400 16.10 -28.65 10.70
C ALA A 400 16.36 -29.89 9.84
N LEU A 401 17.37 -30.69 10.20
CA LEU A 401 17.65 -32.00 9.60
C LEU A 401 16.48 -32.98 9.78
N TYR A 402 15.90 -33.03 10.98
CA TYR A 402 14.75 -33.87 11.29
C TYR A 402 13.50 -33.48 10.48
N ARG A 403 13.23 -32.17 10.34
CA ARG A 403 12.14 -31.67 9.47
C ARG A 403 12.36 -32.04 8.01
N ARG A 404 13.60 -32.05 7.54
CA ARG A 404 13.95 -32.41 6.15
C ARG A 404 13.75 -33.90 5.89
N TYR A 405 14.04 -34.77 6.86
CA TYR A 405 13.84 -36.21 6.76
C TYR A 405 12.36 -36.62 6.86
N ILE A 406 11.57 -35.96 7.68
CA ILE A 406 10.13 -36.26 7.83
C ILE A 406 9.29 -35.59 6.74
N GLY A 407 9.66 -34.39 6.30
CA GLY A 407 9.00 -33.68 5.20
C GLY A 407 9.27 -34.27 3.81
N GLY A 408 10.30 -35.10 3.66
CA GLY A 408 10.66 -35.73 2.39
C GLY A 408 9.76 -36.89 1.95
N ALA A 409 8.90 -37.43 2.84
CA ALA A 409 8.15 -38.66 2.56
C ALA A 409 6.73 -38.46 2.00
N ARG A 410 6.24 -37.23 1.77
CA ARG A 410 4.90 -37.01 1.19
C ARG A 410 4.82 -35.76 0.31
N PHE A 411 5.24 -35.89 -0.94
CA PHE A 411 4.69 -35.11 -2.04
C PHE A 411 4.57 -36.01 -3.28
N SER A 412 3.60 -36.92 -3.23
CA SER A 412 2.90 -37.28 -4.46
C SER A 412 2.23 -36.01 -4.96
N ARG A 413 2.71 -35.45 -6.08
CA ARG A 413 2.05 -34.36 -6.79
C ARG A 413 0.61 -34.77 -7.10
N LEU A 414 -0.34 -34.26 -6.33
CA LEU A 414 -1.72 -34.13 -6.79
C LEU A 414 -1.85 -32.69 -7.27
N ARG A 415 -2.05 -32.53 -8.58
CA ARG A 415 -2.56 -31.29 -9.16
C ARG A 415 -3.90 -31.01 -8.49
N VAL A 416 -3.93 -30.08 -7.55
CA VAL A 416 -5.16 -29.45 -7.12
C VAL A 416 -5.31 -28.25 -8.05
N GLU A 417 -6.19 -28.38 -9.05
CA GLU A 417 -6.61 -27.22 -9.83
C GLU A 417 -7.36 -26.26 -8.90
N PRO A 418 -7.06 -24.95 -8.91
CA PRO A 418 -7.76 -23.97 -8.10
C PRO A 418 -9.28 -24.02 -8.37
N GLU A 419 -10.08 -23.99 -7.31
CA GLU A 419 -11.53 -24.14 -7.42
C GLU A 419 -12.15 -22.98 -8.22
N ILE A 420 -11.59 -21.77 -8.13
CA ILE A 420 -11.95 -20.59 -8.95
C ILE A 420 -10.67 -19.89 -9.42
N GLU A 421 -10.47 -19.76 -10.72
CA GLU A 421 -9.32 -19.11 -11.34
C GLU A 421 -9.81 -18.05 -12.33
N LEU A 422 -9.42 -16.78 -12.17
CA LEU A 422 -9.64 -15.77 -13.20
C LEU A 422 -8.67 -16.05 -14.36
N VAL A 423 -9.21 -16.52 -15.48
CA VAL A 423 -8.42 -16.95 -16.65
C VAL A 423 -8.09 -15.76 -17.54
N ARG A 424 -9.04 -14.83 -17.75
CA ARG A 424 -8.82 -13.58 -18.51
C ARG A 424 -9.71 -12.46 -18.02
N GLN A 425 -9.20 -11.23 -18.09
CA GLN A 425 -9.93 -10.02 -17.72
C GLN A 425 -10.21 -9.14 -18.96
N GLY A 426 -11.41 -8.57 -19.06
CA GLY A 426 -11.73 -7.50 -20.03
C GLY A 426 -11.99 -7.93 -21.47
N VAL A 427 -12.32 -9.19 -21.73
CA VAL A 427 -12.67 -9.65 -23.08
C VAL A 427 -14.09 -9.21 -23.42
N GLY A 428 -14.23 -8.17 -24.26
CA GLY A 428 -15.54 -7.63 -24.65
C GLY A 428 -16.38 -7.07 -23.48
N GLY A 429 -15.73 -6.63 -22.39
CA GLY A 429 -16.37 -6.19 -21.14
C GLY A 429 -16.61 -7.27 -20.09
N TYR A 430 -16.18 -8.51 -20.35
CA TYR A 430 -16.34 -9.66 -19.45
C TYR A 430 -15.02 -10.15 -18.84
N ASN A 431 -15.12 -10.70 -17.64
CA ASN A 431 -14.10 -11.48 -16.95
C ASN A 431 -14.38 -12.97 -17.13
N ILE A 432 -13.42 -13.72 -17.67
CA ILE A 432 -13.50 -15.16 -17.90
C ILE A 432 -12.84 -15.89 -16.74
N ILE A 433 -13.58 -16.76 -16.08
CA ILE A 433 -13.26 -17.39 -14.80
C ILE A 433 -13.47 -18.90 -14.96
N ARG A 434 -12.47 -19.70 -14.63
CA ARG A 434 -12.57 -21.15 -14.56
C ARG A 434 -13.02 -21.54 -13.16
N HIS A 435 -14.09 -22.30 -13.08
CA HIS A 435 -14.47 -22.99 -11.85
C HIS A 435 -14.69 -24.47 -12.18
N ARG A 436 -13.81 -25.32 -11.62
CA ARG A 436 -13.70 -26.76 -11.93
C ARG A 436 -13.44 -27.02 -13.43
N ASP A 437 -14.31 -27.79 -14.08
CA ASP A 437 -14.24 -28.21 -15.48
C ASP A 437 -14.93 -27.23 -16.45
N ARG A 438 -15.30 -26.03 -15.97
CA ARG A 438 -16.07 -25.05 -16.74
C ARG A 438 -15.47 -23.66 -16.66
N PHE A 439 -15.69 -22.90 -17.72
CA PHE A 439 -15.36 -21.48 -17.79
C PHE A 439 -16.67 -20.67 -17.72
N TYR A 440 -16.60 -19.48 -17.14
CA TYR A 440 -17.69 -18.53 -16.94
C TYR A 440 -17.23 -17.15 -17.37
N ALA A 441 -18.02 -16.43 -18.15
CA ALA A 441 -17.80 -15.02 -18.43
C ALA A 441 -18.82 -14.18 -17.66
N ILE A 442 -18.38 -13.28 -16.79
CA ILE A 442 -19.24 -12.33 -16.06
C ILE A 442 -18.84 -10.89 -16.40
N LEU A 443 -19.78 -9.96 -16.41
CA LEU A 443 -19.48 -8.54 -16.67
C LEU A 443 -18.58 -7.96 -15.57
N GLN A 444 -17.62 -7.11 -15.93
CA GLN A 444 -16.67 -6.51 -14.97
C GLN A 444 -17.36 -5.73 -13.83
N ARG A 445 -18.50 -5.10 -14.12
CA ARG A 445 -19.29 -4.33 -13.15
C ARG A 445 -20.00 -5.18 -12.09
N GLU A 446 -20.08 -6.50 -12.28
CA GLU A 446 -20.78 -7.42 -11.37
C GLU A 446 -19.95 -7.83 -10.14
N GLY A 447 -18.67 -7.45 -10.11
CA GLY A 447 -17.78 -7.74 -8.98
C GLY A 447 -17.29 -9.18 -8.94
N GLU A 448 -17.13 -9.73 -7.73
CA GLU A 448 -16.54 -11.04 -7.47
C GLU A 448 -17.41 -12.21 -7.99
N PHE A 449 -16.75 -13.25 -8.51
CA PHE A 449 -17.43 -14.44 -8.99
C PHE A 449 -17.81 -15.38 -7.85
N SER A 450 -19.09 -15.72 -7.80
CA SER A 450 -19.68 -16.68 -6.87
C SER A 450 -20.30 -17.82 -7.69
N PRO A 451 -19.88 -19.08 -7.47
CA PRO A 451 -20.46 -20.25 -8.12
C PRO A 451 -21.96 -20.38 -7.84
N GLU A 452 -22.39 -20.09 -6.61
CA GLU A 452 -23.80 -20.13 -6.22
C GLU A 452 -24.63 -19.09 -6.99
N LYS A 453 -24.10 -17.88 -7.20
CA LYS A 453 -24.74 -16.84 -8.00
C LYS A 453 -24.80 -17.21 -9.49
N ALA A 454 -23.78 -17.90 -10.01
CA ALA A 454 -23.74 -18.37 -11.40
C ALA A 454 -24.72 -19.53 -11.66
N GLU A 455 -24.87 -20.45 -10.70
CA GLU A 455 -25.79 -21.60 -10.79
C GLU A 455 -27.26 -21.18 -10.67
N ILE A 456 -27.55 -20.14 -9.88
CA ILE A 456 -28.91 -19.59 -9.69
C ILE A 456 -29.25 -18.53 -10.76
N GLY A 457 -28.29 -18.15 -11.62
CA GLY A 457 -28.50 -17.19 -12.71
C GLY A 457 -28.60 -15.73 -12.25
N GLY A 458 -27.95 -15.38 -11.14
CA GLY A 458 -28.04 -14.04 -10.51
C GLY A 458 -27.17 -12.96 -11.15
N TYR A 459 -26.44 -13.24 -12.23
CA TYR A 459 -25.64 -12.24 -12.96
C TYR A 459 -26.45 -11.61 -14.10
N SER A 460 -26.37 -10.29 -14.28
CA SER A 460 -27.14 -9.57 -15.31
C SER A 460 -26.84 -10.02 -16.75
N SER A 461 -25.60 -10.45 -17.01
CA SER A 461 -25.20 -11.12 -18.25
C SER A 461 -24.04 -12.05 -17.95
N TYR A 462 -24.16 -13.31 -18.34
CA TYR A 462 -23.10 -14.29 -18.20
C TYR A 462 -23.12 -15.35 -19.30
N TYR A 463 -21.95 -15.87 -19.64
CA TYR A 463 -21.77 -17.04 -20.51
C TYR A 463 -21.05 -18.14 -19.77
N TYR A 464 -21.25 -19.39 -20.14
CA TYR A 464 -20.47 -20.51 -19.62
C TYR A 464 -20.18 -21.52 -20.73
N GLY A 465 -19.07 -22.23 -20.62
CA GLY A 465 -18.61 -23.17 -21.62
C GLY A 465 -17.57 -24.13 -21.06
N ARG A 466 -17.18 -25.12 -21.88
CA ARG A 466 -16.13 -26.10 -21.51
C ARG A 466 -14.76 -25.69 -22.02
N SER A 467 -14.68 -24.70 -22.90
CA SER A 467 -13.41 -24.11 -23.36
C SER A 467 -13.48 -22.58 -23.42
N ILE A 468 -12.31 -21.95 -23.43
CA ILE A 468 -12.18 -20.48 -23.52
C ILE A 468 -12.65 -20.00 -24.90
N GLU A 469 -12.33 -20.73 -25.96
CA GLU A 469 -12.69 -20.38 -27.34
C GLU A 469 -14.20 -20.36 -27.55
N GLU A 470 -14.93 -21.27 -26.89
CA GLU A 470 -16.39 -21.33 -26.90
C GLU A 470 -17.01 -20.08 -26.27
N ILE A 471 -16.44 -19.62 -25.15
CA ILE A 471 -16.90 -18.42 -24.45
C ILE A 471 -16.58 -17.16 -25.25
N ILE A 472 -15.37 -17.04 -25.79
CA ILE A 472 -14.97 -15.90 -26.61
C ILE A 472 -15.89 -15.82 -27.84
N ARG A 473 -16.15 -16.96 -28.51
CA ARG A 473 -17.09 -17.00 -29.64
C ARG A 473 -18.50 -16.56 -29.24
N SER A 474 -18.97 -16.97 -28.06
CA SER A 474 -20.29 -16.58 -27.54
C SER A 474 -20.38 -15.07 -27.25
N ILE A 475 -19.31 -14.49 -26.67
CA ILE A 475 -19.21 -13.03 -26.44
C ILE A 475 -19.19 -12.28 -27.78
N THR A 476 -18.42 -12.76 -28.77
CA THR A 476 -18.32 -12.14 -30.09
C THR A 476 -19.63 -12.25 -30.88
N MET A 477 -20.32 -13.39 -30.82
CA MET A 477 -21.64 -13.58 -31.45
C MET A 477 -22.69 -12.66 -30.81
N ALA A 478 -22.70 -12.54 -29.47
CA ALA A 478 -23.62 -11.65 -28.78
C ALA A 478 -23.41 -10.17 -29.13
N ASN A 479 -22.14 -9.73 -29.21
CA ASN A 479 -21.80 -8.36 -29.59
C ASN A 479 -22.11 -8.06 -31.07
N SER A 480 -22.01 -9.05 -31.96
CA SER A 480 -22.41 -8.89 -33.37
C SER A 480 -23.94 -8.89 -33.57
N THR A 481 -24.71 -9.64 -32.77
CA THR A 481 -26.19 -9.48 -32.74
C THR A 481 -26.63 -8.11 -32.25
N SER A 482 -25.93 -7.49 -31.29
CA SER A 482 -26.23 -6.12 -30.84
C SER A 482 -25.98 -5.06 -31.93
N GLU A 483 -25.08 -5.33 -32.89
CA GLU A 483 -24.89 -4.49 -34.08
C GLU A 483 -25.87 -4.82 -35.23
N THR A 484 -26.54 -5.97 -35.20
CA THR A 484 -27.49 -6.39 -36.25
C THR A 484 -28.96 -6.06 -35.93
N VAL A 485 -29.30 -5.69 -34.67
CA VAL A 485 -30.67 -5.34 -34.25
C VAL A 485 -31.10 -3.90 -34.61
N LEU A 486 -30.24 -3.12 -35.27
CA LEU A 486 -30.68 -1.88 -35.93
C LEU A 486 -31.22 -2.09 -37.35
N ASN A 487 -31.25 -3.33 -37.88
CA ASN A 487 -31.79 -3.63 -39.20
C ASN A 487 -32.48 -5.01 -39.24
N SER A 488 -33.78 -5.08 -38.94
CA SER A 488 -34.80 -5.78 -39.74
C SER A 488 -36.12 -5.95 -38.97
N ASP A 489 -37.19 -5.54 -39.66
CA ASP A 489 -38.60 -5.65 -39.27
C ASP A 489 -39.11 -7.10 -39.19
N ASP A 490 -40.17 -7.25 -38.39
CA ASP A 490 -41.27 -8.23 -38.47
C ASP A 490 -40.93 -9.72 -38.63
N SER A 491 -40.91 -10.43 -37.49
CA SER A 491 -41.59 -11.73 -37.40
C SER A 491 -42.01 -12.00 -35.95
N GLU A 492 -43.23 -12.51 -35.76
CA GLU A 492 -43.80 -12.95 -34.48
C GLU A 492 -42.95 -14.07 -33.84
N SER A 493 -41.90 -13.69 -33.12
CA SER A 493 -41.08 -14.63 -32.36
C SER A 493 -41.47 -14.59 -30.89
N THR A 494 -41.90 -15.74 -30.36
CA THR A 494 -42.07 -15.97 -28.92
C THR A 494 -40.73 -15.72 -28.23
N ALA A 495 -40.61 -14.59 -27.53
CA ALA A 495 -39.38 -14.20 -26.85
C ALA A 495 -39.43 -14.66 -25.40
N VAL A 496 -38.49 -15.50 -24.98
CA VAL A 496 -38.35 -15.84 -23.56
C VAL A 496 -37.77 -14.63 -22.84
N VAL A 497 -38.53 -14.03 -21.93
CA VAL A 497 -38.13 -12.80 -21.24
C VAL A 497 -37.41 -13.11 -19.94
N ILE A 498 -37.90 -14.09 -19.17
CA ILE A 498 -37.27 -14.51 -17.92
C ILE A 498 -37.36 -16.03 -17.76
N LYS A 499 -36.22 -16.71 -17.59
CA LYS A 499 -36.17 -18.13 -17.23
C LYS A 499 -36.05 -18.28 -15.70
N LYS A 500 -36.86 -19.18 -15.13
CA LYS A 500 -36.79 -19.64 -13.73
C LYS A 500 -37.03 -18.59 -12.63
N PHE A 501 -37.95 -17.65 -12.86
CA PHE A 501 -38.44 -16.77 -11.78
C PHE A 501 -39.31 -17.58 -10.81
N TYR A 502 -38.77 -17.91 -9.63
CA TYR A 502 -39.43 -18.78 -8.61
C TYR A 502 -39.98 -20.11 -9.16
N GLY A 503 -39.28 -20.75 -10.09
CA GLY A 503 -39.71 -22.00 -10.73
C GLY A 503 -40.73 -21.83 -11.87
N PHE A 504 -40.97 -20.59 -12.30
CA PHE A 504 -41.76 -20.26 -13.49
C PHE A 504 -40.87 -19.72 -14.62
N THR A 505 -41.22 -20.08 -15.86
CA THR A 505 -40.64 -19.48 -17.06
C THR A 505 -41.64 -18.49 -17.65
N ILE A 506 -41.21 -17.22 -17.81
CA ILE A 506 -42.03 -16.13 -18.35
C ILE A 506 -41.64 -15.89 -19.81
N VAL A 507 -42.62 -16.06 -20.70
CA VAL A 507 -42.49 -15.85 -22.14
C VAL A 507 -43.37 -14.68 -22.56
N ARG A 508 -42.86 -13.85 -23.46
CA ARG A 508 -43.65 -12.82 -24.13
C ARG A 508 -44.12 -13.36 -25.46
N GLN A 509 -45.44 -13.40 -25.62
CA GLN A 509 -46.10 -13.74 -26.87
C GLN A 509 -46.91 -12.50 -27.28
N GLY A 510 -46.42 -11.78 -28.29
CA GLY A 510 -46.99 -10.51 -28.73
C GLY A 510 -46.96 -9.42 -27.64
N LYS A 511 -48.15 -8.88 -27.30
CA LYS A 511 -48.34 -7.84 -26.26
C LYS A 511 -48.63 -8.40 -24.86
N THR A 512 -48.53 -9.72 -24.67
CA THR A 512 -48.89 -10.38 -23.42
C THR A 512 -47.75 -11.25 -22.89
N PHE A 513 -47.61 -11.29 -21.57
CA PHE A 513 -46.62 -12.09 -20.86
C PHE A 513 -47.32 -13.29 -20.22
N HIS A 514 -46.74 -14.47 -20.38
CA HIS A 514 -47.27 -15.74 -19.86
C HIS A 514 -46.20 -16.43 -19.00
N ALA A 515 -46.55 -16.80 -17.77
CA ALA A 515 -45.70 -17.57 -16.87
C ALA A 515 -46.18 -19.03 -16.79
N HIS A 516 -45.26 -19.98 -16.92
CA HIS A 516 -45.54 -21.42 -16.81
C HIS A 516 -44.67 -22.06 -15.74
N ARG A 517 -45.27 -22.84 -14.82
CA ARG A 517 -44.54 -23.59 -13.77
C ARG A 517 -43.92 -24.86 -14.34
N GLU A 518 -42.64 -25.12 -14.09
CA GLU A 518 -42.01 -26.40 -14.49
C GLU A 518 -42.52 -27.55 -13.60
N LYS A 519 -43.06 -28.62 -14.21
CA LYS A 519 -43.60 -29.80 -13.50
C LYS A 519 -42.47 -30.67 -12.93
N ALA A 520 -42.46 -30.87 -11.61
CA ALA A 520 -41.89 -32.07 -10.99
C ALA A 520 -42.95 -33.19 -10.96
N PHE A 521 -42.52 -34.45 -11.14
CA PHE A 521 -43.37 -35.64 -11.26
C PHE A 521 -44.31 -35.88 -10.05
N ALA A 522 -45.59 -36.19 -10.35
CA ALA A 522 -46.68 -36.83 -9.56
C ALA A 522 -47.23 -36.08 -8.31
N ARG A 523 -48.53 -35.80 -8.11
CA ARG A 523 -49.84 -36.31 -8.59
C ARG A 523 -50.92 -35.21 -8.48
N PRO A 524 -52.12 -35.37 -9.09
CA PRO A 524 -52.99 -34.26 -9.50
C PRO A 524 -54.01 -33.86 -8.43
N LYS A 525 -54.34 -32.56 -8.36
CA LYS A 525 -55.71 -32.05 -8.14
C LYS A 525 -55.74 -30.51 -8.27
N ARG A 526 -56.48 -30.07 -9.30
CA ARG A 526 -56.89 -28.71 -9.70
C ARG A 526 -55.78 -27.78 -10.21
N ASP A 527 -55.85 -27.54 -11.52
CA ASP A 527 -55.12 -26.55 -12.31
C ASP A 527 -55.09 -25.17 -11.65
N LEU A 528 -53.89 -24.63 -11.48
CA LEU A 528 -53.57 -23.21 -11.32
C LEU A 528 -52.03 -23.09 -11.41
N SER A 529 -51.47 -23.24 -12.62
CA SER A 529 -50.00 -23.18 -12.82
C SER A 529 -49.57 -22.40 -14.06
N SER A 530 -50.39 -21.43 -14.48
CA SER A 530 -49.99 -20.43 -15.46
C SER A 530 -50.66 -19.09 -15.21
N PHE A 531 -49.90 -18.00 -15.32
CA PHE A 531 -50.39 -16.62 -15.20
C PHE A 531 -50.17 -15.89 -16.51
N SER A 532 -51.10 -15.03 -16.91
CA SER A 532 -50.95 -14.18 -18.08
C SER A 532 -51.35 -12.75 -17.77
N ALA A 533 -50.52 -11.77 -18.12
CA ALA A 533 -50.85 -10.35 -17.96
C ALA A 533 -50.28 -9.49 -19.11
N ALA A 534 -50.72 -8.24 -19.19
CA ALA A 534 -50.29 -7.31 -20.23
C ALA A 534 -48.89 -6.72 -19.95
N SER A 535 -48.45 -6.72 -18.69
CA SER A 535 -47.12 -6.26 -18.27
C SER A 535 -46.35 -7.35 -17.52
N LEU A 536 -45.03 -7.20 -17.50
CA LEU A 536 -44.13 -8.14 -16.82
C LEU A 536 -44.25 -8.04 -15.30
N GLU A 537 -44.42 -6.82 -14.77
CA GLU A 537 -44.56 -6.55 -13.33
C GLU A 537 -45.81 -7.23 -12.75
N GLU A 538 -46.93 -7.19 -13.48
CA GLU A 538 -48.18 -7.84 -13.05
C GLU A 538 -48.02 -9.36 -12.93
N VAL A 539 -47.38 -10.00 -13.91
CA VAL A 539 -47.13 -11.45 -13.86
C VAL A 539 -46.23 -11.82 -12.67
N GLN A 540 -45.20 -11.01 -12.40
CA GLN A 540 -44.31 -11.23 -11.26
C GLN A 540 -45.02 -11.05 -9.91
N GLN A 541 -45.89 -10.04 -9.76
CA GLN A 541 -46.69 -9.85 -8.56
C GLN A 541 -47.67 -11.00 -8.33
N CYS A 542 -48.30 -11.53 -9.39
CA CYS A 542 -49.15 -12.71 -9.27
C CYS A 542 -48.36 -13.93 -8.75
N ILE A 543 -47.14 -14.17 -9.24
CA ILE A 543 -46.28 -15.27 -8.77
C ILE A 543 -45.91 -15.09 -7.29
N LEU A 544 -45.54 -13.88 -6.88
CA LEU A 544 -45.18 -13.57 -5.49
C LEU A 544 -46.37 -13.71 -4.54
N SER A 545 -47.57 -13.31 -4.96
CA SER A 545 -48.80 -13.46 -4.16
C SER A 545 -49.16 -14.92 -3.89
N LEU A 546 -48.90 -15.81 -4.86
CA LEU A 546 -49.16 -17.25 -4.72
C LEU A 546 -48.20 -17.91 -3.72
N LEU A 547 -46.93 -17.49 -3.69
CA LEU A 547 -45.94 -17.96 -2.71
C LEU A 547 -46.21 -17.43 -1.28
N GLY A 548 -46.74 -16.22 -1.17
CA GLY A 548 -47.20 -15.65 0.10
C GLY A 548 -48.39 -16.43 0.71
N ALA A 549 -49.31 -16.92 -0.12
CA ALA A 549 -50.47 -17.70 0.32
C ALA A 549 -50.11 -19.13 0.78
N GLU A 550 -49.06 -19.75 0.23
CA GLU A 550 -48.56 -21.07 0.69
C GLU A 550 -47.88 -20.96 2.08
N SER A 551 -47.25 -19.83 2.39
CA SER A 551 -46.59 -19.58 3.68
C SER A 551 -47.57 -19.36 4.85
N GLY A 552 -48.81 -18.93 4.56
CA GLY A 552 -49.87 -18.72 5.54
C GLY A 552 -50.58 -19.99 6.03
N ARG A 553 -50.44 -21.12 5.32
CA ARG A 553 -51.06 -22.41 5.71
C ARG A 553 -50.26 -23.20 6.75
N HIS A 554 -49.05 -22.78 7.08
CA HIS A 554 -48.18 -23.45 8.06
C HIS A 554 -48.19 -22.81 9.47
N ARG A 555 -49.06 -21.80 9.71
CA ARG A 555 -49.15 -21.07 10.99
C ARG A 555 -50.49 -21.18 11.72
N SER A 556 -51.28 -22.23 11.46
CA SER A 556 -52.50 -22.54 12.22
C SER A 556 -52.50 -23.98 12.73
N LEU A 557 -51.63 -24.28 13.70
CA LEU A 557 -51.85 -25.33 14.70
C LEU A 557 -50.81 -25.12 15.82
N GLY A 558 -51.25 -24.64 16.97
CA GLY A 558 -50.40 -24.48 18.17
C GLY A 558 -50.57 -23.17 18.91
N ASP A 559 -51.82 -22.78 19.21
CA ASP A 559 -52.10 -21.98 20.41
C ASP A 559 -51.98 -22.89 21.64
N ALA A 560 -51.27 -22.43 22.68
CA ALA A 560 -51.80 -22.36 24.05
C ALA A 560 -50.74 -21.89 25.07
N ALA A 561 -51.04 -20.74 25.69
CA ALA A 561 -50.81 -20.36 27.10
C ALA A 561 -49.35 -20.26 27.63
N ASP A 562 -48.94 -19.26 28.40
CA ASP A 562 -49.59 -18.08 28.99
C ASP A 562 -48.48 -17.11 29.50
N PRO A 563 -48.81 -15.86 29.88
CA PRO A 563 -47.89 -14.71 30.01
C PRO A 563 -47.52 -14.38 31.48
N VAL A 564 -47.02 -13.15 31.73
CA VAL A 564 -46.74 -12.43 33.02
C VAL A 564 -45.22 -12.32 33.32
N ASP A 565 -44.59 -11.19 33.64
CA ASP A 565 -45.03 -9.84 34.04
C ASP A 565 -43.96 -8.79 33.70
N MET A 566 -44.38 -7.53 33.58
CA MET A 566 -43.54 -6.35 33.65
C MET A 566 -43.29 -5.95 35.11
N SER A 567 -42.11 -5.42 35.44
CA SER A 567 -41.98 -4.10 36.13
C SER A 567 -40.59 -3.81 36.73
N ARG A 568 -40.15 -2.58 36.44
CA ARG A 568 -39.61 -1.52 37.33
C ARG A 568 -38.34 -1.70 38.21
N GLY A 569 -37.56 -0.61 38.21
CA GLY A 569 -36.68 -0.13 39.29
C GLY A 569 -35.20 -0.40 39.01
N GLY A 570 -34.27 0.56 39.00
CA GLY A 570 -34.18 1.82 39.73
C GLY A 570 -32.91 1.80 40.59
N THR A 571 -31.96 2.69 40.28
CA THR A 571 -30.87 3.21 41.14
C THR A 571 -29.87 2.24 41.81
N HIS A 572 -28.61 2.26 41.34
CA HIS A 572 -27.49 2.93 42.02
C HIS A 572 -26.30 3.13 41.08
#